data_AF-A0A7X0CHS6-F1
#
_entry.id   AF-A0A7X0CHS6-F1
#
_cell.length_a   1.000
_cell.length_b   1.000
_cell.length_c   1.000
_cell.angle_alpha   90.00
_cell.angle_beta   90.00
_cell.angle_gamma   90.00
#
_symmetry.space_group_name_H-M   'P 1'
#
loop_
_entity.id
_entity.type
_entity.pdbx_description
1 polymer ?
#
loop_
_entity_poly.entity_id
_entity_poly.type
_entity_poly.pdbx_seq_one_letter_code
_entity_poly.pdbx_strand_id
1 'polypeptide(L)'
;MNNRFYLLILTACTIIAGCNNSDDKKTDSAPPVVKKPVIMQPFRYHKLIEVSPGNDFDVLSWGRGSQAVGSFLILHSDSSGMKYTTTTGDLDGSIVDVYNADMDMDGNPEILIQAKATDTTNYAVIYAFEFTNGKANKLDFPKLTSAQKKGYRGSDNFYIQEGKFMREFPIYDGNGKDAKPTGAKRLLQYGLRNNEFTVQQVSKDSTLKSKTIAAPPVKTNSTTKKTSTSTQSTSSTKKKKKSDESSSTTHKKKKKKHHHSSDDN
;
A
#
# COMPACT_ATOMS: atom_id res chain seq x y z
N MET A 1 -11.69 79.54 80.70
CA MET A 1 -10.37 80.11 80.32
C MET A 1 -9.83 79.24 79.21
N ASN A 2 -9.99 79.67 77.96
CA ASN A 2 -9.02 80.46 77.16
C ASN A 2 -8.15 79.50 76.33
N ASN A 3 -8.29 79.52 75.00
CA ASN A 3 -7.41 80.24 74.05
C ASN A 3 -5.99 79.63 74.04
N ARG A 4 -5.23 79.49 72.97
CA ARG A 4 -5.17 79.98 71.59
C ARG A 4 -3.94 79.20 71.04
N PHE A 5 -3.97 78.70 69.80
CA PHE A 5 -3.46 79.38 68.62
C PHE A 5 -1.94 79.65 68.65
N TYR A 6 -1.33 79.43 67.48
CA TYR A 6 -0.03 79.89 66.97
C TYR A 6 1.13 78.88 67.09
N LEU A 7 2.05 78.69 66.12
CA LEU A 7 2.26 79.24 64.76
C LEU A 7 3.70 78.84 64.34
N LEU A 8 3.89 78.40 63.07
CA LEU A 8 5.13 78.53 62.26
C LEU A 8 6.41 77.81 62.84
N ILE A 9 7.47 77.41 62.15
CA ILE A 9 7.94 77.52 60.76
C ILE A 9 9.21 76.64 60.63
N LEU A 10 9.48 76.23 59.40
CA LEU A 10 10.80 75.95 58.80
C LEU A 10 11.64 74.70 59.16
N THR A 11 11.75 73.89 58.10
CA THR A 11 12.99 73.45 57.41
C THR A 11 13.89 72.35 57.96
N ALA A 12 14.01 71.36 57.07
CA ALA A 12 15.23 70.76 56.53
C ALA A 12 15.94 69.70 57.37
N CYS A 13 15.83 68.43 56.93
CA CYS A 13 16.95 67.71 56.32
C CYS A 13 16.56 66.27 55.93
N THR A 14 16.97 65.88 54.71
CA THR A 14 17.54 64.58 54.31
C THR A 14 16.80 63.25 54.57
N ILE A 15 16.29 62.68 53.46
CA ILE A 15 16.39 61.29 52.94
C ILE A 15 17.19 60.33 53.87
N ILE A 16 16.72 59.13 54.26
CA ILE A 16 16.90 57.84 53.54
C ILE A 16 16.23 56.68 54.33
N ALA A 17 15.68 55.74 53.56
CA ALA A 17 15.44 54.31 53.83
C ALA A 17 14.58 53.89 55.04
N GLY A 18 13.29 53.71 54.76
CA GLY A 18 12.52 52.62 55.35
C GLY A 18 11.85 51.83 54.24
N CYS A 19 12.20 50.56 54.07
CA CYS A 19 11.20 49.51 53.95
C CYS A 19 11.82 48.13 54.19
N ASN A 20 11.05 47.38 54.97
CA ASN A 20 11.32 46.09 55.59
C ASN A 20 11.71 44.99 54.62
N ASN A 21 12.52 44.09 55.18
CA ASN A 21 12.74 42.72 54.77
C ASN A 21 11.46 42.05 54.25
N SER A 22 11.51 41.62 53.00
CA SER A 22 10.70 40.52 52.49
C SER A 22 11.69 39.47 52.01
N ASP A 23 11.65 38.30 52.64
CA ASP A 23 12.49 37.16 52.28
C ASP A 23 12.15 36.71 50.85
N ASP A 24 12.93 37.20 49.89
CA ASP A 24 12.96 36.65 48.54
C ASP A 24 13.58 35.25 48.62
N LYS A 25 12.70 34.26 48.73
CA LYS A 25 13.02 32.87 48.46
C LYS A 25 13.44 32.77 47.00
N LYS A 26 14.75 32.93 46.74
CA LYS A 26 15.35 32.65 45.44
C LYS A 26 14.97 31.23 45.05
N THR A 27 14.06 31.11 44.09
CA THR A 27 13.89 29.89 43.31
C THR A 27 15.17 29.68 42.53
N ASP A 28 16.02 28.77 43.01
CA ASP A 28 17.07 28.16 42.22
C ASP A 28 16.43 27.56 40.97
N SER A 29 16.58 28.27 39.85
CA SER A 29 16.25 27.74 38.54
C SER A 29 17.30 26.69 38.23
N ALA A 30 16.93 25.41 38.37
CA ALA A 30 17.76 24.31 37.92
C ALA A 30 18.16 24.55 36.45
N PRO A 31 19.42 24.26 36.06
CA PRO A 31 19.85 24.43 34.68
C PRO A 31 18.93 23.63 33.74
N PRO A 32 18.62 24.15 32.55
CA PRO A 32 17.72 23.47 31.62
C PRO A 32 18.29 22.09 31.32
N VAL A 33 17.56 21.05 31.76
CA VAL A 33 17.91 19.67 31.46
C VAL A 33 17.81 19.52 29.94
N VAL A 34 18.97 19.46 29.29
CA VAL A 34 19.06 19.17 27.85
C VAL A 34 18.49 17.77 27.66
N LYS A 35 17.24 17.70 27.20
CA LYS A 35 16.62 16.43 26.83
C LYS A 35 17.46 15.81 25.73
N LYS A 36 18.08 14.66 26.02
CA LYS A 36 18.79 13.86 25.03
C LYS A 36 17.88 13.67 23.81
N PRO A 37 18.34 13.96 22.58
CA PRO A 37 17.51 13.82 21.39
C PRO A 37 16.98 12.39 21.29
N VAL A 38 15.66 12.24 21.22
CA VAL A 38 15.02 10.94 21.00
C VAL A 38 15.21 10.56 19.53
N ILE A 39 16.00 9.53 19.28
CA ILE A 39 16.21 9.01 17.91
C ILE A 39 14.94 8.25 17.50
N MET A 40 14.30 8.69 16.42
CA MET A 40 13.14 8.01 15.86
C MET A 40 13.51 6.62 15.31
N GLN A 41 12.62 5.66 15.50
CA GLN A 41 12.73 4.33 14.86
C GLN A 41 12.74 4.50 13.34
N PRO A 42 13.73 3.92 12.63
CA PRO A 42 13.86 4.14 11.20
C PRO A 42 12.80 3.39 10.40
N PHE A 43 12.44 2.17 10.79
CA PHE A 43 11.46 1.35 10.09
C PHE A 43 10.05 1.66 10.57
N ARG A 44 9.12 1.81 9.62
CA ARG A 44 7.75 2.29 9.88
C ARG A 44 6.68 1.29 9.44
N TYR A 45 7.03 0.40 8.52
CA TYR A 45 6.17 -0.64 7.97
C TYR A 45 7.00 -1.88 7.71
N HIS A 46 6.39 -3.05 7.91
CA HIS A 46 6.94 -4.35 7.48
C HIS A 46 5.78 -5.30 7.17
N LYS A 47 5.84 -5.97 6.03
CA LYS A 47 4.97 -7.10 5.68
C LYS A 47 5.78 -8.17 4.96
N LEU A 48 5.64 -9.41 5.41
CA LEU A 48 6.14 -10.60 4.73
C LEU A 48 5.07 -11.12 3.77
N ILE A 49 5.49 -11.49 2.56
CA ILE A 49 4.69 -12.16 1.54
C ILE A 49 5.44 -13.42 1.11
N GLU A 50 4.90 -14.58 1.41
CA GLU A 50 5.36 -15.85 0.84
C GLU A 50 4.55 -16.13 -0.42
N VAL A 51 5.21 -16.21 -1.59
CA VAL A 51 4.52 -16.54 -2.85
C VAL A 51 4.51 -18.04 -3.14
N SER A 52 5.53 -18.75 -2.64
CA SER A 52 5.66 -20.20 -2.67
C SER A 52 6.71 -20.62 -1.63
N PRO A 53 6.77 -21.89 -1.19
CA PRO A 53 7.70 -22.32 -0.16
C PRO A 53 9.15 -21.86 -0.41
N GLY A 54 9.63 -20.99 0.49
CA GLY A 54 11.00 -20.47 0.45
C GLY A 54 11.28 -19.43 -0.65
N ASN A 55 10.23 -18.86 -1.25
CA ASN A 55 10.25 -17.71 -2.13
C ASN A 55 9.44 -16.58 -1.46
N ASP A 56 10.15 -15.69 -0.79
CA ASP A 56 9.60 -14.75 0.18
C ASP A 56 9.97 -13.31 -0.17
N PHE A 57 9.07 -12.37 0.16
CA PHE A 57 9.27 -10.94 0.00
C PHE A 57 8.99 -10.22 1.31
N ASP A 58 10.02 -9.68 1.94
CA ASP A 58 9.87 -8.72 3.02
C ASP A 58 9.81 -7.31 2.45
N VAL A 59 8.68 -6.63 2.63
CA VAL A 59 8.52 -5.23 2.22
C VAL A 59 8.54 -4.33 3.43
N LEU A 60 9.49 -3.39 3.44
CA LEU A 60 9.71 -2.45 4.53
C LEU A 60 9.59 -1.01 4.04
N SER A 61 9.18 -0.10 4.93
CA SER A 61 9.43 1.33 4.74
C SER A 61 10.38 1.86 5.80
N TRP A 62 11.20 2.85 5.44
CA TRP A 62 12.14 3.45 6.35
C TRP A 62 12.37 4.95 6.12
N GLY A 63 12.82 5.62 7.18
CA GLY A 63 13.20 7.03 7.22
C GLY A 63 13.17 7.60 8.64
N ARG A 64 14.00 8.60 8.94
CA ARG A 64 13.94 9.38 10.20
C ARG A 64 13.42 10.79 9.93
N GLY A 65 12.74 11.39 10.91
CA GLY A 65 12.14 12.71 10.76
C GLY A 65 10.72 12.62 10.17
N SER A 66 10.47 13.38 9.09
CA SER A 66 9.14 13.50 8.49
C SER A 66 8.55 12.14 8.13
N GLN A 67 7.27 11.94 8.46
CA GLN A 67 6.49 10.76 8.04
C GLN A 67 5.85 10.95 6.66
N ALA A 68 6.04 12.12 6.04
CA ALA A 68 5.49 12.43 4.72
C ALA A 68 6.29 11.84 3.57
N VAL A 69 7.55 11.48 3.81
CA VAL A 69 8.43 10.88 2.81
C VAL A 69 9.33 9.84 3.46
N GLY A 70 9.91 8.97 2.64
CA GLY A 70 10.92 8.02 3.05
C GLY A 70 11.39 7.20 1.86
N SER A 71 11.74 5.96 2.11
CA SER A 71 12.01 4.98 1.06
C SER A 71 11.41 3.62 1.46
N PHE A 72 11.23 2.75 0.49
CA PHE A 72 10.87 1.35 0.71
C PHE A 72 12.01 0.41 0.31
N LEU A 73 12.02 -0.78 0.91
CA LEU A 73 12.84 -1.91 0.50
C LEU A 73 11.93 -3.11 0.23
N ILE A 74 12.25 -3.87 -0.80
CA ILE A 74 11.73 -5.20 -1.07
C ILE A 74 12.92 -6.15 -0.98
N LEU A 75 12.94 -7.00 0.04
CA LEU A 75 13.96 -8.03 0.24
C LEU A 75 13.38 -9.34 -0.27
N HIS A 76 13.89 -9.82 -1.39
CA HIS A 76 13.46 -11.06 -2.02
C HIS A 76 14.42 -12.19 -1.63
N SER A 77 13.86 -13.24 -1.04
CA SER A 77 14.58 -14.45 -0.62
C SER A 77 14.08 -15.66 -1.42
N ASP A 78 14.89 -16.16 -2.33
CA ASP A 78 14.73 -17.46 -2.98
C ASP A 78 15.73 -18.44 -2.37
N SER A 79 15.26 -19.15 -1.33
CA SER A 79 16.08 -20.09 -0.56
C SER A 79 16.48 -21.33 -1.36
N SER A 80 15.62 -21.78 -2.28
CA SER A 80 15.90 -22.94 -3.14
C SER A 80 16.99 -22.63 -4.16
N GLY A 81 16.93 -21.42 -4.74
CA GLY A 81 17.95 -20.89 -5.65
C GLY A 81 19.17 -20.28 -4.95
N MET A 82 19.19 -20.24 -3.60
CA MET A 82 20.18 -19.52 -2.79
C MET A 82 20.41 -18.08 -3.27
N LYS A 83 19.34 -17.41 -3.69
CA LYS A 83 19.39 -16.09 -4.29
C LYS A 83 18.63 -15.10 -3.42
N TYR A 84 19.34 -14.05 -3.00
CA TYR A 84 18.82 -13.01 -2.14
C TYR A 84 19.04 -11.67 -2.83
N THR A 85 17.97 -10.91 -3.06
CA THR A 85 18.06 -9.64 -3.78
C THR A 85 17.31 -8.54 -3.06
N THR A 86 17.75 -7.31 -3.28
CA THR A 86 17.15 -6.11 -2.68
C THR A 86 16.73 -5.17 -3.79
N THR A 87 15.49 -4.70 -3.71
CA THR A 87 14.97 -3.61 -4.54
C THR A 87 14.58 -2.45 -3.64
N THR A 88 14.91 -1.23 -4.04
CA THR A 88 14.61 -0.02 -3.25
C THR A 88 13.93 1.04 -4.10
N GLY A 89 13.18 1.93 -3.48
CA GLY A 89 12.65 3.11 -4.13
C GLY A 89 12.24 4.19 -3.15
N ASP A 90 12.04 5.41 -3.66
CA ASP A 90 11.53 6.52 -2.88
C ASP A 90 10.05 6.33 -2.56
N LEU A 91 9.67 6.70 -1.34
CA LEU A 91 8.31 6.60 -0.83
C LEU A 91 7.74 8.00 -0.61
N ASP A 92 6.65 8.30 -1.31
CA ASP A 92 5.79 9.46 -1.05
C ASP A 92 4.66 9.03 -0.12
N GLY A 93 4.69 9.54 1.10
CA GLY A 93 3.75 9.21 2.16
C GLY A 93 4.08 7.94 2.93
N SER A 94 3.07 7.11 3.17
CA SER A 94 3.16 5.93 4.02
C SER A 94 2.55 4.70 3.34
N ILE A 95 3.19 3.54 3.51
CA ILE A 95 2.65 2.28 3.00
C ILE A 95 1.36 1.94 3.78
N VAL A 96 0.30 1.64 3.04
CA VAL A 96 -1.00 1.19 3.56
C VAL A 96 -1.03 -0.33 3.59
N ASP A 97 -0.71 -0.96 2.46
CA ASP A 97 -0.65 -2.41 2.34
C ASP A 97 0.26 -2.82 1.17
N VAL A 98 0.59 -4.10 1.09
CA VAL A 98 1.32 -4.72 -0.02
C VAL A 98 0.58 -5.97 -0.47
N TYR A 99 0.44 -6.11 -1.78
CA TYR A 99 -0.27 -7.22 -2.42
C TYR A 99 0.70 -8.02 -3.27
N ASN A 100 0.46 -9.32 -3.36
CA ASN A 100 1.02 -10.16 -4.40
C ASN A 100 -0.05 -10.54 -5.40
N ALA A 101 0.35 -10.66 -6.66
CA ALA A 101 -0.47 -11.20 -7.72
C ALA A 101 0.41 -11.99 -8.71
N ASP A 102 -0.26 -12.65 -9.64
CA ASP A 102 0.29 -13.17 -10.90
C ASP A 102 -0.80 -12.87 -11.95
N MET A 103 -0.85 -11.60 -12.37
CA MET A 103 -2.01 -11.03 -13.06
C MET A 103 -2.14 -11.52 -14.51
N ASP A 104 -1.05 -11.95 -15.13
CA ASP A 104 -1.01 -12.53 -16.47
C ASP A 104 -0.74 -14.04 -16.51
N MET A 105 -0.61 -14.68 -15.34
CA MET A 105 -0.50 -16.14 -15.15
C MET A 105 0.78 -16.72 -15.77
N ASP A 106 1.88 -15.97 -15.74
CA ASP A 106 3.18 -16.40 -16.24
C ASP A 106 4.06 -17.05 -15.15
N GLY A 107 3.62 -17.02 -13.89
CA GLY A 107 4.30 -17.58 -12.73
C GLY A 107 5.33 -16.64 -12.08
N ASN A 108 5.53 -15.44 -12.63
CA ASN A 108 6.33 -14.39 -12.02
C ASN A 108 5.44 -13.55 -11.09
N PRO A 109 5.77 -13.42 -9.79
CA PRO A 109 4.93 -12.64 -8.90
C PRO A 109 5.06 -11.14 -9.17
N GLU A 110 3.93 -10.42 -9.16
CA GLU A 110 3.93 -8.98 -8.99
C GLU A 110 3.76 -8.59 -7.52
N ILE A 111 4.63 -7.73 -7.03
CA ILE A 111 4.51 -7.08 -5.72
C ILE A 111 4.03 -5.64 -5.93
N LEU A 112 2.87 -5.34 -5.36
CA LEU A 112 2.19 -4.04 -5.47
C LEU A 112 2.18 -3.36 -4.10
N ILE A 113 2.95 -2.30 -3.95
CA ILE A 113 3.00 -1.50 -2.71
C ILE A 113 2.00 -0.36 -2.83
N GLN A 114 0.94 -0.42 -2.03
CA GLN A 114 0.01 0.70 -1.89
C GLN A 114 0.55 1.69 -0.87
N ALA A 115 0.73 2.93 -1.29
CA ALA A 115 1.03 4.05 -0.42
C ALA A 115 -0.08 5.10 -0.46
N LYS A 116 -0.20 5.85 0.64
CA LYS A 116 -1.07 7.01 0.75
C LYS A 116 -0.21 8.26 0.80
N ALA A 117 -0.27 9.06 -0.27
CA ALA A 117 0.47 10.32 -0.38
C ALA A 117 -0.04 11.34 0.65
N THR A 118 0.84 12.25 1.08
CA THR A 118 0.50 13.30 2.07
C THR A 118 -0.19 14.54 1.51
N ASP A 119 -0.63 14.52 0.24
CA ASP A 119 -1.38 15.63 -0.35
C ASP A 119 -2.77 15.84 0.29
N THR A 120 -3.41 16.98 0.01
CA THR A 120 -4.69 17.39 0.62
C THR A 120 -5.86 16.44 0.31
N THR A 121 -5.70 15.57 -0.68
CA THR A 121 -6.69 14.60 -1.15
C THR A 121 -6.32 13.16 -0.82
N ASN A 122 -5.15 12.94 -0.21
CA ASN A 122 -4.61 11.65 0.17
C ASN A 122 -4.73 10.59 -0.94
N TYR A 123 -4.22 10.89 -2.13
CA TYR A 123 -4.34 9.96 -3.24
C TYR A 123 -3.53 8.68 -2.99
N ALA A 124 -4.11 7.55 -3.43
CA ALA A 124 -3.39 6.29 -3.47
C ALA A 124 -2.33 6.30 -4.58
N VAL A 125 -1.12 5.88 -4.22
CA VAL A 125 0.02 5.63 -5.11
C VAL A 125 0.32 4.15 -5.07
N ILE A 126 0.55 3.53 -6.23
CA ILE A 126 0.96 2.13 -6.33
C ILE A 126 2.37 2.09 -6.91
N TYR A 127 3.29 1.45 -6.20
CA TYR A 127 4.59 1.05 -6.73
C TYR A 127 4.50 -0.43 -7.09
N ALA A 128 4.65 -0.74 -8.37
CA ALA A 128 4.45 -2.09 -8.89
C ALA A 128 5.76 -2.64 -9.45
N PHE A 129 6.05 -3.90 -9.10
CA PHE A 129 7.22 -4.63 -9.58
C PHE A 129 6.84 -6.05 -9.92
N GLU A 130 7.24 -6.53 -11.08
CA GLU A 130 7.23 -7.96 -11.44
C GLU A 130 8.61 -8.55 -11.12
N PHE A 131 8.65 -9.73 -10.52
CA PHE A 131 9.90 -10.40 -10.17
C PHE A 131 10.14 -11.62 -11.04
N THR A 132 11.09 -11.52 -11.96
CA THR A 132 11.47 -12.62 -12.86
C THR A 132 12.92 -12.99 -12.64
N ASN A 133 13.21 -14.27 -12.40
CA ASN A 133 14.57 -14.78 -12.19
C ASN A 133 15.36 -13.98 -11.13
N GLY A 134 14.72 -13.56 -10.04
CA GLY A 134 15.32 -12.75 -8.98
C GLY A 134 15.81 -11.37 -9.46
N LYS A 135 15.11 -10.74 -10.39
CA LYS A 135 15.27 -9.33 -10.77
C LYS A 135 13.91 -8.66 -10.67
N ALA A 136 13.88 -7.43 -10.15
CA ALA A 136 12.68 -6.62 -10.13
C ALA A 136 12.57 -5.78 -11.40
N ASN A 137 11.49 -5.99 -12.14
CA ASN A 137 11.08 -5.17 -13.27
C ASN A 137 10.03 -4.17 -12.77
N LYS A 138 10.36 -2.88 -12.77
CA LYS A 138 9.39 -1.84 -12.37
C LYS A 138 8.29 -1.75 -13.43
N LEU A 139 7.04 -1.75 -12.97
CA LEU A 139 5.85 -1.58 -13.81
C LEU A 139 5.24 -0.19 -13.60
N ASP A 140 4.83 0.46 -14.68
CA ASP A 140 4.17 1.75 -14.61
C ASP A 140 2.68 1.59 -14.29
N PHE A 141 2.31 1.87 -13.04
CA PHE A 141 0.92 1.78 -12.63
C PHE A 141 0.08 2.92 -13.24
N PRO A 142 -1.04 2.59 -13.92
CA PRO A 142 -1.78 3.57 -14.70
C PRO A 142 -2.53 4.56 -13.81
N LYS A 143 -2.40 5.83 -14.12
CA LYS A 143 -3.18 6.90 -13.48
C LYS A 143 -4.64 6.80 -13.92
N LEU A 144 -5.56 7.19 -13.03
CA LEU A 144 -6.98 7.31 -13.39
C LEU A 144 -7.15 8.31 -14.56
N THR A 145 -7.93 7.92 -15.56
CA THR A 145 -8.32 8.81 -16.68
C THR A 145 -9.26 9.92 -16.21
N SER A 146 -9.47 10.97 -17.02
CA SER A 146 -10.41 12.05 -16.69
C SER A 146 -11.83 11.54 -16.41
N ALA A 147 -12.29 10.52 -17.16
CA ALA A 147 -13.58 9.89 -16.93
C ALA A 147 -13.62 9.13 -15.59
N GLN A 148 -12.59 8.32 -15.30
CA GLN A 148 -12.49 7.55 -14.06
C GLN A 148 -12.27 8.43 -12.82
N LYS A 149 -11.71 9.65 -12.97
CA LYS A 149 -11.51 10.62 -11.88
C LYS A 149 -12.76 11.41 -11.53
N LYS A 150 -13.85 11.33 -12.30
CA LYS A 150 -15.06 12.12 -12.03
C LYS A 150 -15.65 11.75 -10.66
N GLY A 151 -15.66 12.69 -9.73
CA GLY A 151 -16.13 12.49 -8.35
C GLY A 151 -15.15 11.72 -7.45
N TYR A 152 -13.92 11.46 -7.88
CA TYR A 152 -12.90 10.79 -7.09
C TYR A 152 -12.31 11.72 -6.03
N ARG A 153 -12.17 11.23 -4.79
CA ARG A 153 -11.64 11.98 -3.63
C ARG A 153 -10.76 11.12 -2.71
N GLY A 154 -10.11 10.11 -3.26
CA GLY A 154 -9.37 9.12 -2.48
C GLY A 154 -10.30 8.11 -1.81
N SER A 155 -9.90 7.62 -0.63
CA SER A 155 -10.55 6.51 0.08
C SER A 155 -10.60 5.22 -0.75
N ASP A 156 -9.52 4.97 -1.48
CA ASP A 156 -9.33 3.78 -2.28
C ASP A 156 -9.17 2.55 -1.41
N ASN A 157 -9.93 1.52 -1.75
CA ASN A 157 -9.78 0.18 -1.24
C ASN A 157 -9.22 -0.70 -2.36
N PHE A 158 -8.04 -1.30 -2.13
CA PHE A 158 -7.44 -2.25 -3.06
C PHE A 158 -7.55 -3.66 -2.52
N TYR A 159 -7.70 -4.63 -3.40
CA TYR A 159 -7.77 -6.04 -3.04
C TYR A 159 -7.52 -6.93 -4.26
N ILE A 160 -7.20 -8.19 -4.02
CA ILE A 160 -7.10 -9.21 -5.07
C ILE A 160 -8.45 -9.95 -5.15
N GLN A 161 -9.00 -10.05 -6.36
CA GLN A 161 -10.16 -10.87 -6.65
C GLN A 161 -9.92 -11.63 -7.96
N GLU A 162 -10.04 -12.95 -7.93
CA GLU A 162 -9.92 -13.80 -9.13
C GLU A 162 -8.61 -13.57 -9.92
N GLY A 163 -7.49 -13.36 -9.21
CA GLY A 163 -6.19 -13.08 -9.83
C GLY A 163 -6.07 -11.69 -10.47
N LYS A 164 -7.02 -10.79 -10.21
CA LYS A 164 -6.99 -9.39 -10.67
C LYS A 164 -6.84 -8.44 -9.50
N PHE A 165 -6.12 -7.35 -9.74
CA PHE A 165 -5.97 -6.28 -8.76
C PHE A 165 -7.14 -5.33 -8.90
N MET A 166 -7.93 -5.20 -7.85
CA MET A 166 -9.16 -4.41 -7.84
C MET A 166 -8.92 -3.10 -7.09
N ARG A 167 -9.59 -2.04 -7.52
CA ARG A 167 -9.65 -0.75 -6.82
C ARG A 167 -11.09 -0.28 -6.75
N GLU A 168 -11.56 -0.05 -5.55
CA GLU A 168 -12.88 0.50 -5.28
C GLU A 168 -12.75 1.85 -4.54
N PHE A 169 -13.52 2.86 -4.94
CA PHE A 169 -13.59 4.12 -4.20
C PHE A 169 -14.97 4.79 -4.28
N PRO A 170 -15.38 5.56 -3.25
CA PRO A 170 -16.63 6.31 -3.25
C PRO A 170 -16.63 7.45 -4.28
N ILE A 171 -17.81 7.77 -4.81
CA ILE A 171 -18.03 8.86 -5.76
C ILE A 171 -18.71 10.04 -5.06
N TYR A 172 -18.19 11.23 -5.28
CA TYR A 172 -18.69 12.49 -4.72
C TYR A 172 -19.40 13.35 -5.77
N ASP A 173 -20.37 14.15 -5.31
CA ASP A 173 -21.26 14.99 -6.14
C ASP A 173 -20.65 16.33 -6.60
N GLY A 174 -19.45 16.68 -6.15
CA GLY A 174 -18.82 17.97 -6.47
C GLY A 174 -17.33 18.07 -6.14
N ASN A 175 -16.82 19.31 -6.16
CA ASN A 175 -15.42 19.69 -5.90
C ASN A 175 -15.30 20.45 -4.54
N GLY A 176 -14.10 20.50 -3.96
CA GLY A 176 -13.87 21.20 -2.66
C GLY A 176 -14.33 20.43 -1.41
N LYS A 177 -14.26 21.09 -0.25
CA LYS A 177 -14.48 20.48 1.08
C LYS A 177 -15.95 20.10 1.33
N ASP A 178 -16.89 20.74 0.62
CA ASP A 178 -18.33 20.58 0.85
C ASP A 178 -18.96 19.45 0.03
N ALA A 179 -18.18 18.78 -0.81
CA ALA A 179 -18.69 17.68 -1.64
C ALA A 179 -19.09 16.48 -0.78
N LYS A 180 -20.21 15.86 -1.11
CA LYS A 180 -20.80 14.76 -0.35
C LYS A 180 -20.69 13.45 -1.12
N PRO A 181 -20.54 12.31 -0.42
CA PRO A 181 -20.58 11.01 -1.06
C PRO A 181 -21.99 10.79 -1.63
N THR A 182 -22.05 10.38 -2.89
CA THR A 182 -23.31 10.05 -3.60
C THR A 182 -23.94 8.73 -3.12
N GLY A 183 -23.20 7.95 -2.32
CA GLY A 183 -23.53 6.56 -1.99
C GLY A 183 -23.17 5.56 -3.09
N ALA A 184 -22.73 6.04 -4.26
CA ALA A 184 -22.18 5.21 -5.31
C ALA A 184 -20.67 4.96 -5.10
N LYS A 185 -20.20 3.80 -5.58
CA LYS A 185 -18.78 3.45 -5.64
C LYS A 185 -18.35 3.14 -7.07
N ARG A 186 -17.14 3.55 -7.43
CA ARG A 186 -16.49 3.15 -8.68
C ARG A 186 -15.60 1.94 -8.42
N LEU A 187 -15.71 0.93 -9.28
CA LEU A 187 -14.89 -0.26 -9.25
C LEU A 187 -14.05 -0.35 -10.53
N LEU A 188 -12.74 -0.44 -10.37
CA LEU A 188 -11.77 -0.65 -11.45
C LEU A 188 -11.06 -1.97 -11.23
N GLN A 189 -10.90 -2.71 -12.33
CA GLN A 189 -10.14 -3.93 -12.41
C GLN A 189 -8.86 -3.66 -13.19
N TYR A 190 -7.73 -4.03 -12.60
CA TYR A 190 -6.42 -4.01 -13.22
C TYR A 190 -5.99 -5.44 -13.54
N GLY A 191 -5.44 -5.62 -14.73
CA GLY A 191 -4.74 -6.83 -15.12
C GLY A 191 -3.43 -6.48 -15.80
N LEU A 192 -2.61 -7.47 -16.10
CA LEU A 192 -1.34 -7.30 -16.81
C LEU A 192 -1.39 -8.00 -18.16
N ARG A 193 -0.73 -7.43 -19.17
CA ARG A 193 -0.48 -8.06 -20.46
C ARG A 193 0.78 -7.46 -21.06
N ASN A 194 1.78 -8.30 -21.37
CA ASN A 194 3.07 -7.86 -21.91
C ASN A 194 3.73 -6.79 -21.01
N ASN A 195 3.68 -6.99 -19.69
CA ASN A 195 4.23 -6.08 -18.68
C ASN A 195 3.59 -4.67 -18.68
N GLU A 196 2.44 -4.51 -19.33
CA GLU A 196 1.64 -3.29 -19.30
C GLU A 196 0.31 -3.54 -18.59
N PHE A 197 -0.06 -2.61 -17.72
CA PHE A 197 -1.35 -2.69 -17.04
C PHE A 197 -2.50 -2.39 -18.00
N THR A 198 -3.52 -3.24 -17.94
CA THR A 198 -4.84 -2.99 -18.51
C THR A 198 -5.79 -2.54 -17.42
N VAL A 199 -6.70 -1.61 -17.72
CA VAL A 199 -7.68 -1.09 -16.75
C VAL A 199 -9.08 -1.18 -17.34
N GLN A 200 -10.00 -1.79 -16.60
CA GLN A 200 -11.40 -1.90 -16.97
C GLN A 200 -12.27 -1.38 -15.81
N GLN A 201 -13.24 -0.52 -16.12
CA GLN A 201 -14.23 -0.13 -15.12
C GLN A 201 -15.36 -1.17 -15.09
N VAL A 202 -15.55 -1.82 -13.94
CA VAL A 202 -16.49 -2.94 -13.77
C VAL A 202 -17.90 -2.38 -13.53
N SER A 203 -18.54 -1.95 -14.62
CA SER A 203 -19.94 -1.46 -14.72
C SER A 203 -20.31 -0.20 -13.89
N LYS A 204 -21.54 0.32 -14.10
CA LYS A 204 -22.01 1.65 -13.68
C LYS A 204 -22.05 1.78 -12.17
N ASP A 205 -21.05 2.47 -11.62
CA ASP A 205 -21.02 3.16 -10.33
C ASP A 205 -22.12 2.67 -9.36
N SER A 206 -21.84 1.56 -8.64
CA SER A 206 -22.82 0.85 -7.84
C SER A 206 -23.32 1.72 -6.69
N THR A 207 -24.62 2.04 -6.65
CA THR A 207 -25.25 2.64 -5.47
C THR A 207 -25.50 1.56 -4.42
N LEU A 208 -24.97 1.75 -3.21
CA LEU A 208 -25.21 0.80 -2.12
C LEU A 208 -26.66 0.86 -1.65
N LYS A 209 -27.47 -0.12 -2.08
CA LYS A 209 -28.46 -0.79 -1.21
C LYS A 209 -28.12 -2.28 -1.19
N SER A 210 -27.27 -2.68 -0.26
CA SER A 210 -27.05 -4.10 0.04
C SER A 210 -28.35 -4.68 0.59
N LYS A 211 -29.05 -5.47 -0.22
CA LYS A 211 -30.12 -6.35 0.26
C LYS A 211 -29.44 -7.53 0.95
N THR A 212 -29.55 -7.58 2.27
CA THR A 212 -29.25 -8.75 3.10
C THR A 212 -29.85 -10.00 2.46
N ILE A 213 -29.01 -10.89 1.93
CA ILE A 213 -29.43 -12.24 1.59
C ILE A 213 -29.41 -13.02 2.91
N ALA A 214 -30.53 -13.00 3.61
CA ALA A 214 -30.79 -13.95 4.68
C ALA A 214 -30.93 -15.34 4.03
N ALA A 215 -30.03 -16.25 4.38
CA ALA A 215 -30.17 -17.67 4.04
C ALA A 215 -31.48 -18.21 4.65
N PRO A 216 -32.33 -18.93 3.88
CA PRO A 216 -33.49 -19.61 4.45
C PRO A 216 -33.05 -20.75 5.38
N PRO A 217 -33.76 -21.01 6.49
CA PRO A 217 -33.39 -22.06 7.42
C PRO A 217 -33.66 -23.43 6.80
N VAL A 218 -32.65 -24.30 6.82
CA VAL A 218 -32.78 -25.72 6.52
C VAL A 218 -33.71 -26.35 7.55
N LYS A 219 -34.91 -26.74 7.12
CA LYS A 219 -35.77 -27.68 7.86
C LYS A 219 -35.65 -29.05 7.23
N THR A 220 -35.05 -29.94 8.01
CA THR A 220 -35.10 -31.39 7.95
C THR A 220 -36.51 -31.87 7.66
N ASN A 221 -36.69 -32.69 6.62
CA ASN A 221 -37.90 -33.50 6.49
C ASN A 221 -37.54 -34.95 6.16
N SER A 222 -38.27 -35.79 6.88
CA SER A 222 -38.12 -37.20 7.15
C SER A 222 -38.50 -38.13 5.99
N THR A 223 -37.78 -39.25 5.98
CA THR A 223 -38.02 -40.57 5.39
C THR A 223 -39.49 -41.01 5.29
N THR A 224 -39.95 -41.42 4.10
CA THR A 224 -40.77 -42.65 3.91
C THR A 224 -40.80 -43.18 2.45
N LYS A 225 -40.04 -44.26 2.22
CA LYS A 225 -40.37 -45.55 1.55
C LYS A 225 -41.15 -45.59 0.21
N LYS A 226 -40.48 -46.08 -0.84
CA LYS A 226 -40.79 -47.30 -1.66
C LYS A 226 -39.77 -47.40 -2.81
N THR A 227 -38.82 -48.33 -2.75
CA THR A 227 -38.86 -49.68 -3.36
C THR A 227 -38.88 -49.67 -4.89
N SER A 228 -37.70 -49.84 -5.50
CA SER A 228 -37.52 -50.78 -6.62
C SER A 228 -36.03 -51.16 -6.74
N THR A 229 -35.87 -52.45 -6.93
CA THR A 229 -34.64 -53.24 -6.98
C THR A 229 -34.14 -53.34 -8.41
N SER A 230 -32.84 -53.15 -8.65
CA SER A 230 -32.02 -53.96 -9.60
C SER A 230 -30.57 -53.45 -9.57
N THR A 231 -29.67 -54.16 -8.89
CA THR A 231 -28.72 -55.16 -9.44
C THR A 231 -27.48 -54.56 -10.10
N GLN A 232 -26.35 -55.02 -9.58
CA GLN A 232 -24.97 -54.78 -10.01
C GLN A 232 -24.71 -55.05 -11.49
N SER A 233 -23.79 -54.28 -12.08
CA SER A 233 -22.82 -54.83 -13.02
C SER A 233 -21.47 -54.09 -12.87
N THR A 234 -20.53 -54.81 -12.29
CA THR A 234 -19.08 -54.63 -12.41
C THR A 234 -18.61 -54.94 -13.83
N SER A 235 -17.69 -54.13 -14.38
CA SER A 235 -16.60 -54.64 -15.23
C SER A 235 -15.50 -53.60 -15.45
N SER A 236 -14.33 -53.88 -14.87
CA SER A 236 -13.00 -53.53 -15.39
C SER A 236 -12.81 -54.10 -16.81
N THR A 237 -11.97 -53.56 -17.71
CA THR A 237 -10.53 -53.91 -17.87
C THR A 237 -10.05 -53.22 -19.18
N LYS A 238 -9.06 -52.31 -19.16
CA LYS A 238 -7.64 -52.43 -19.53
C LYS A 238 -7.28 -52.85 -20.99
N LYS A 239 -6.33 -52.06 -21.57
CA LYS A 239 -5.35 -52.28 -22.68
C LYS A 239 -5.66 -51.61 -24.03
N LYS A 240 -4.70 -51.18 -24.88
CA LYS A 240 -3.24 -50.86 -24.85
C LYS A 240 -2.80 -50.66 -26.32
N LYS A 241 -1.91 -49.67 -26.59
CA LYS A 241 -0.96 -49.56 -27.74
C LYS A 241 -1.58 -49.34 -29.15
N LYS A 242 -0.94 -48.71 -30.15
CA LYS A 242 0.47 -48.43 -30.49
C LYS A 242 0.49 -47.33 -31.59
N SER A 243 1.43 -46.36 -31.54
CA SER A 243 2.51 -46.09 -32.53
C SER A 243 2.11 -45.93 -34.00
N ASP A 244 2.59 -44.86 -34.65
CA ASP A 244 3.58 -44.96 -35.72
C ASP A 244 4.25 -43.59 -36.02
N GLU A 245 5.43 -43.71 -36.61
CA GLU A 245 6.56 -42.78 -36.70
C GLU A 245 6.82 -42.37 -38.17
N SER A 246 7.74 -41.41 -38.37
CA SER A 246 8.53 -41.11 -39.59
C SER A 246 7.98 -39.99 -40.49
N SER A 247 8.77 -39.14 -41.18
CA SER A 247 10.21 -38.83 -41.19
C SER A 247 10.51 -37.65 -42.14
N SER A 248 11.65 -36.95 -41.91
CA SER A 248 12.50 -36.21 -42.89
C SER A 248 11.93 -34.92 -43.56
N THR A 249 12.66 -33.84 -43.85
CA THR A 249 14.00 -33.69 -44.47
C THR A 249 14.66 -32.31 -44.20
N THR A 250 15.99 -32.34 -44.25
CA THR A 250 17.02 -31.28 -44.33
C THR A 250 16.84 -30.18 -45.40
N HIS A 251 17.34 -28.95 -45.11
CA HIS A 251 18.13 -28.16 -46.07
C HIS A 251 19.13 -27.19 -45.40
N LYS A 252 20.30 -27.05 -46.05
CA LYS A 252 21.54 -26.38 -45.63
C LYS A 252 21.96 -25.41 -46.74
N LYS A 253 22.26 -24.13 -46.43
CA LYS A 253 23.15 -23.14 -47.15
C LYS A 253 22.78 -21.71 -46.68
N LYS A 254 23.64 -20.69 -46.57
CA LYS A 254 25.05 -20.45 -46.92
C LYS A 254 25.51 -19.15 -46.20
N LYS A 255 26.82 -19.05 -45.90
CA LYS A 255 27.56 -17.88 -45.40
C LYS A 255 27.40 -16.60 -46.25
N LYS A 256 27.50 -15.42 -45.59
CA LYS A 256 28.30 -14.28 -46.08
C LYS A 256 28.88 -13.48 -44.91
N LYS A 257 30.21 -13.36 -44.90
CA LYS A 257 31.02 -12.43 -44.10
C LYS A 257 30.90 -11.02 -44.71
N HIS A 258 30.90 -9.97 -43.90
CA HIS A 258 31.40 -8.66 -44.28
C HIS A 258 32.36 -8.15 -43.20
N HIS A 259 33.55 -7.78 -43.65
CA HIS A 259 34.57 -6.99 -42.95
C HIS A 259 34.26 -5.49 -43.14
N HIS A 260 34.42 -4.70 -42.09
CA HIS A 260 34.91 -3.30 -42.12
C HIS A 260 35.38 -2.98 -40.69
N SER A 261 36.68 -3.08 -40.43
CA SER A 261 37.66 -1.98 -40.38
C SER A 261 37.26 -0.86 -39.42
N SER A 262 38.01 -0.85 -38.31
CA SER A 262 38.33 0.26 -37.44
C SER A 262 38.82 1.49 -38.22
N ASP A 263 38.36 2.66 -37.82
CA ASP A 263 39.09 3.91 -37.97
C ASP A 263 39.16 4.59 -36.60
N ASP A 264 40.37 5.06 -36.29
CA ASP A 264 40.76 5.82 -35.11
C ASP A 264 40.03 7.18 -35.04
N ASN A 265 39.46 7.51 -33.86
CA ASN A 265 39.76 8.70 -33.05
C ASN A 265 38.84 8.74 -31.80
#